data_AF-A0A6A6D819-F1
#
_entry.id   AF-A0A6A6D819-F1
#
_cell.length_a   1.000
_cell.length_b   1.000
_cell.length_c   1.000
_cell.angle_alpha   90.00
_cell.angle_beta   90.00
_cell.angle_gamma   90.00
#
_symmetry.space_group_name_H-M   'P 1'
#
loop_
_entity.id
_entity.type
_entity.pdbx_description
1 polymer ?
#
loop_
_entity_poly.entity_id
_entity_poly.type
_entity_poly.pdbx_seq_one_letter_code
_entity_poly.pdbx_strand_id
1 'polypeptide(L)'
;MYNKNSQKLHQTVNHVTTENVLLKLQVRGLENTLFIEQKRRQHSKPLDLELRAPEDGIAIFYSPNKVQQARDRAWEKEEATHIVREEEKAEKKRLLEERKAARAIEQEERATEKKRKRIEKEEAKLAREADKDFKNVSKQANKSGRKIIEAIVTDSDEEIEGASVDEVVEATPAHSRRGRKIVLLQRYRK
;
A
#
# COMPACT_ATOMS: atom_id res chain seq x y z
N MET A 1 -64.48 18.49 -26.16
CA MET A 1 -63.28 19.03 -25.48
C MET A 1 -62.57 17.88 -24.77
N TYR A 2 -61.48 17.35 -25.32
CA TYR A 2 -60.70 16.33 -24.61
C TYR A 2 -60.03 16.95 -23.37
N ASN A 3 -60.22 16.33 -22.21
CA ASN A 3 -59.61 16.79 -20.97
C ASN A 3 -58.09 16.57 -21.05
N LYS A 4 -57.30 17.65 -20.89
CA LYS A 4 -55.82 17.62 -20.94
C LYS A 4 -55.23 16.55 -20.00
N ASN A 5 -55.87 16.30 -18.86
CA ASN A 5 -55.43 15.28 -17.90
C ASN A 5 -55.63 13.86 -18.44
N SER A 6 -56.69 13.60 -19.20
CA SER A 6 -56.93 12.31 -19.84
C SER A 6 -55.90 12.02 -20.94
N GLN A 7 -55.52 13.04 -21.72
CA GLN A 7 -54.46 12.91 -22.74
C GLN A 7 -53.10 12.61 -22.11
N LYS A 8 -52.74 13.33 -21.03
CA LYS A 8 -51.51 13.07 -20.27
C LYS A 8 -51.50 11.65 -19.71
N LEU A 9 -52.61 11.20 -19.11
CA LEU A 9 -52.73 9.85 -18.59
C LEU A 9 -52.55 8.81 -19.71
N HIS A 10 -53.21 9.00 -20.84
CA HIS A 10 -53.08 8.10 -21.99
C HIS A 10 -51.64 8.01 -22.50
N GLN A 11 -50.94 9.14 -22.61
CA GLN A 11 -49.53 9.18 -23.00
C GLN A 11 -48.63 8.46 -21.98
N THR A 12 -48.85 8.69 -20.68
CA THR A 12 -48.08 8.01 -19.63
C THR A 12 -48.33 6.50 -19.62
N VAL A 13 -49.57 6.06 -19.81
CA VAL A 13 -49.92 4.65 -19.89
C VAL A 13 -49.25 4.01 -21.09
N ASN A 14 -49.33 4.63 -22.26
CA ASN A 14 -48.66 4.11 -23.47
C ASN A 14 -47.15 4.02 -23.25
N HIS A 15 -46.53 5.06 -22.71
CA HIS A 15 -45.09 5.10 -22.43
C HIS A 15 -44.67 3.96 -21.49
N VAL A 16 -45.30 3.84 -20.32
CA VAL A 16 -45.02 2.75 -19.35
C VAL A 16 -45.25 1.38 -19.98
N THR A 17 -46.30 1.23 -20.80
CA THR A 17 -46.59 -0.04 -21.47
C THR A 17 -45.48 -0.40 -22.46
N THR A 18 -45.03 0.57 -23.27
CA THR A 18 -43.92 0.35 -24.20
C THR A 18 -42.62 0.03 -23.49
N GLU A 19 -42.28 0.74 -22.41
CA GLU A 19 -41.10 0.45 -21.60
C GLU A 19 -41.16 -0.95 -20.99
N ASN A 20 -42.31 -1.36 -20.46
CA ASN A 20 -42.49 -2.68 -19.87
C ASN A 20 -42.26 -3.79 -20.91
N VAL A 21 -42.76 -3.61 -22.13
CA VAL A 21 -42.54 -4.55 -23.25
C VAL A 21 -41.05 -4.61 -23.62
N LEU A 22 -40.39 -3.46 -23.77
CA LEU A 22 -38.97 -3.40 -24.11
C LEU A 22 -38.11 -4.07 -23.03
N LEU A 23 -38.38 -3.80 -21.76
CA LEU A 23 -37.69 -4.43 -20.64
C LEU A 23 -37.88 -5.94 -20.62
N LYS A 24 -39.10 -6.44 -20.85
CA LYS A 24 -39.37 -7.88 -20.94
C LYS A 24 -38.59 -8.54 -22.08
N LEU A 25 -38.52 -7.90 -23.24
CA LEU A 25 -37.74 -8.40 -24.38
C LEU A 25 -36.24 -8.41 -24.06
N GLN A 26 -35.74 -7.37 -23.40
CA GLN A 26 -34.35 -7.30 -22.99
C GLN A 26 -33.99 -8.39 -21.98
N VAL A 27 -34.82 -8.60 -20.95
CA VAL A 27 -34.62 -9.67 -19.97
C VAL A 27 -34.59 -11.03 -20.66
N ARG A 28 -35.56 -11.31 -21.53
CA ARG A 28 -35.58 -12.56 -22.31
C ARG A 28 -34.35 -12.72 -23.20
N GLY A 29 -33.89 -11.62 -23.81
CA GLY A 29 -32.66 -11.59 -24.59
C GLY A 29 -31.44 -11.95 -23.75
N LEU A 30 -31.30 -11.34 -22.58
CA LEU A 30 -30.21 -11.61 -21.64
C LEU A 30 -30.23 -13.05 -21.15
N GLU A 31 -31.40 -13.58 -20.76
CA GLU A 31 -31.58 -14.97 -20.36
C GLU A 31 -31.14 -15.94 -21.47
N ASN A 32 -31.55 -15.68 -22.72
CA ASN A 32 -31.12 -16.48 -23.85
C ASN A 32 -29.60 -16.39 -24.08
N THR A 33 -29.01 -15.20 -23.97
CA THR A 33 -27.55 -15.06 -24.13
C THR A 33 -26.79 -15.82 -23.06
N LEU A 34 -27.27 -15.76 -21.81
CA LEU A 34 -26.71 -16.50 -20.68
C LEU A 34 -26.83 -18.01 -20.91
N PHE A 35 -27.99 -18.48 -21.35
CA PHE A 35 -28.19 -19.90 -21.69
C PHE A 35 -27.26 -20.38 -22.80
N ILE A 36 -27.12 -19.61 -23.89
CA ILE A 36 -26.20 -19.93 -24.99
C ILE A 36 -24.75 -19.94 -24.49
N GLU A 37 -24.39 -18.98 -23.65
CA GLU A 37 -23.05 -18.88 -23.08
C GLU A 37 -22.74 -20.05 -22.15
N GLN A 38 -23.67 -20.43 -21.27
CA GLN A 38 -23.57 -21.63 -20.45
C GLN A 38 -23.41 -22.88 -21.31
N LYS A 39 -24.22 -23.04 -22.35
CA LYS A 39 -24.12 -24.18 -23.27
C LYS A 39 -22.78 -24.20 -24.01
N ARG A 40 -22.26 -23.04 -24.41
CA ARG A 40 -20.91 -22.92 -25.02
C ARG A 40 -19.80 -23.24 -24.02
N ARG A 41 -19.91 -22.80 -22.77
CA ARG A 41 -18.98 -23.15 -21.69
C ARG A 41 -19.03 -24.64 -21.36
N GLN A 42 -20.20 -25.25 -21.46
CA GLN A 42 -20.39 -26.70 -21.30
C GLN A 42 -19.90 -27.51 -22.50
N HIS A 43 -19.65 -26.89 -23.66
CA HIS A 43 -19.04 -27.59 -24.77
C HIS A 43 -17.68 -28.08 -24.27
N SER A 44 -17.59 -29.39 -24.06
CA SER A 44 -16.44 -30.01 -23.41
C SER A 44 -15.19 -29.75 -24.24
N LYS A 45 -14.04 -29.75 -23.55
CA LYS A 45 -12.73 -29.83 -24.20
C LYS A 45 -12.78 -30.93 -25.28
N PRO A 46 -12.11 -30.72 -26.43
CA PRO A 46 -12.05 -31.76 -27.45
C PRO A 46 -11.53 -33.04 -26.81
N LEU A 47 -12.15 -34.16 -27.16
CA LEU A 47 -11.73 -35.45 -26.65
C LEU A 47 -10.43 -35.84 -27.35
N ASP A 48 -9.35 -36.01 -26.59
CA ASP A 48 -8.05 -36.44 -27.09
C ASP A 48 -8.12 -37.91 -27.54
N LEU A 49 -8.65 -38.13 -28.74
CA LEU A 49 -8.57 -39.42 -29.41
C LEU A 49 -7.14 -39.53 -29.98
N GLU A 50 -6.46 -40.65 -29.72
CA GLU A 50 -5.17 -40.94 -30.33
C GLU A 50 -5.37 -41.05 -31.86
N LEU A 51 -5.11 -39.95 -32.55
CA LEU A 51 -5.23 -39.87 -34.00
C LEU A 51 -4.11 -40.71 -34.60
N ARG A 52 -4.46 -41.77 -35.36
CA ARG A 52 -3.61 -42.18 -36.48
C ARG A 52 -3.52 -40.96 -37.39
N ALA A 53 -2.33 -40.60 -37.86
CA ALA A 53 -2.17 -39.48 -38.80
C ALA A 53 -3.28 -39.56 -39.86
N PRO A 54 -4.12 -38.53 -40.01
CA PRO A 54 -5.23 -38.60 -40.93
C PRO A 54 -4.65 -38.76 -42.32
N GLU A 55 -5.00 -39.84 -43.01
CA GLU A 55 -5.00 -39.82 -44.47
C GLU A 55 -5.95 -38.68 -44.86
N ASP A 56 -5.42 -37.66 -45.54
CA ASP A 56 -6.09 -36.39 -45.73
C ASP A 56 -7.51 -36.58 -46.32
N GLY A 57 -8.52 -36.06 -45.62
CA GLY A 57 -9.89 -35.99 -46.10
C GLY A 57 -10.82 -37.16 -45.75
N ILE A 58 -10.40 -38.16 -44.97
CA ILE A 58 -11.26 -39.29 -44.57
C ILE A 58 -11.88 -39.06 -43.17
N ALA A 59 -13.20 -39.27 -43.05
CA ALA A 59 -13.89 -39.29 -41.77
C ALA A 59 -13.52 -40.56 -40.98
N ILE A 60 -12.98 -40.39 -39.77
CA ILE A 60 -12.59 -41.50 -38.89
C ILE A 60 -13.74 -41.79 -37.92
N PHE A 61 -14.28 -43.01 -37.98
CA PHE A 61 -15.28 -43.50 -37.03
C PHE A 61 -14.59 -44.24 -35.89
N TYR A 62 -14.85 -43.82 -34.66
CA TYR A 62 -14.32 -44.48 -33.47
C TYR A 62 -15.37 -45.41 -32.86
N SER A 63 -14.93 -46.57 -32.37
CA SER A 63 -15.81 -47.44 -31.59
C SER A 63 -16.16 -46.78 -30.23
N PRO A 64 -17.33 -47.07 -29.65
CA PRO A 64 -17.74 -46.51 -28.35
C PRO A 64 -16.70 -46.74 -27.24
N ASN A 65 -16.03 -47.89 -27.24
CA ASN A 65 -14.97 -48.19 -26.27
C ASN A 65 -13.78 -47.23 -26.40
N LYS A 66 -13.37 -46.88 -27.63
CA LYS A 66 -12.29 -45.91 -27.84
C LYS A 66 -12.65 -44.51 -27.36
N VAL A 67 -13.92 -44.13 -27.47
CA VAL A 67 -14.42 -42.86 -26.92
C VAL A 67 -14.36 -42.87 -25.39
N GLN A 68 -14.73 -43.98 -24.73
CA GLN A 68 -14.62 -44.07 -23.27
C GLN A 68 -13.17 -44.02 -22.79
N GLN A 69 -12.26 -44.76 -23.42
CA GLN A 69 -10.82 -44.70 -23.09
C GLN A 69 -10.25 -43.28 -23.14
N ALA A 70 -10.66 -42.49 -24.14
CA ALA A 70 -10.21 -41.10 -24.24
C ALA A 70 -10.81 -40.20 -23.15
N ARG A 71 -12.02 -40.51 -22.67
CA ARG A 71 -12.63 -39.78 -21.54
C ARG A 71 -11.92 -40.10 -20.23
N ASP A 72 -11.63 -41.38 -19.98
CA ASP A 72 -10.94 -41.83 -18.79
C ASP A 72 -9.55 -41.16 -18.69
N ARG A 73 -8.79 -41.13 -19.80
CA ARG A 73 -7.50 -40.41 -19.87
C ARG A 73 -7.64 -38.92 -19.62
N ALA A 74 -8.69 -38.28 -20.16
CA ALA A 74 -8.92 -36.85 -19.94
C ALA A 74 -9.21 -36.56 -18.44
N TRP A 75 -9.96 -37.46 -17.80
CA TRP A 75 -10.25 -37.41 -16.37
C TRP A 75 -8.98 -37.56 -15.53
N GLU A 76 -8.17 -38.58 -15.80
CA GLU A 76 -6.88 -38.81 -15.13
C GLU A 76 -5.93 -37.60 -15.26
N LYS A 77 -5.83 -37.02 -16.46
CA LYS A 77 -5.03 -35.80 -16.67
C LYS A 77 -5.56 -34.64 -15.83
N GLU A 78 -6.88 -34.46 -15.76
CA GLU A 78 -7.49 -33.38 -14.98
C GLU A 78 -7.23 -33.55 -13.49
N GLU A 79 -7.39 -34.76 -12.95
CA GLU A 79 -7.05 -35.09 -11.57
C GLU A 79 -5.56 -34.83 -11.27
N ALA A 80 -4.65 -35.30 -12.15
CA ALA A 80 -3.22 -35.05 -12.00
C ALA A 80 -2.91 -33.54 -11.99
N THR A 81 -3.51 -32.75 -12.88
CA THR A 81 -3.33 -31.30 -12.87
C THR A 81 -3.94 -30.63 -11.64
N HIS A 82 -5.02 -31.18 -11.09
CA HIS A 82 -5.64 -30.66 -9.88
C HIS A 82 -4.71 -30.84 -8.68
N ILE A 83 -4.16 -32.03 -8.51
CA ILE A 83 -3.21 -32.35 -7.43
C ILE A 83 -1.99 -31.43 -7.50
N VAL A 84 -1.35 -31.32 -8.66
CA VAL A 84 -0.18 -30.42 -8.84
C VAL A 84 -0.53 -28.96 -8.51
N ARG A 85 -1.70 -28.48 -8.93
CA ARG A 85 -2.15 -27.12 -8.59
C ARG A 85 -2.39 -26.93 -7.10
N GLU A 86 -2.86 -27.95 -6.40
CA GLU A 86 -3.05 -27.89 -4.95
C GLU A 86 -1.71 -27.87 -4.21
N GLU A 87 -0.75 -28.69 -4.64
CA GLU A 87 0.61 -28.68 -4.12
C GLU A 87 1.28 -27.32 -4.33
N GLU A 88 1.23 -26.76 -5.53
CA GLU A 88 1.76 -25.42 -5.80
C GLU A 88 1.11 -24.34 -4.93
N LYS A 89 -0.22 -24.43 -4.70
CA LYS A 89 -0.92 -23.49 -3.82
C LYS A 89 -0.46 -23.63 -2.38
N ALA A 90 -0.22 -24.85 -1.91
CA ALA A 90 0.29 -25.10 -0.56
C ALA A 90 1.71 -24.56 -0.40
N GLU A 91 2.59 -24.80 -1.37
CA GLU A 91 3.96 -24.26 -1.37
C GLU A 91 3.98 -22.72 -1.40
N LYS A 92 3.17 -22.11 -2.27
CA LYS A 92 3.03 -20.64 -2.33
C LYS A 92 2.54 -20.06 -0.99
N LYS A 93 1.63 -20.75 -0.30
CA LYS A 93 1.17 -20.33 1.03
C LYS A 93 2.29 -20.41 2.07
N ARG A 94 3.03 -21.52 2.11
CA ARG A 94 4.18 -21.69 3.02
C ARG A 94 5.23 -20.59 2.82
N LEU A 95 5.61 -20.33 1.57
CA LEU A 95 6.58 -19.28 1.25
C LEU A 95 6.10 -17.88 1.67
N LEU A 96 4.79 -17.61 1.52
CA LEU A 96 4.21 -16.34 1.97
C LEU A 96 4.21 -16.20 3.49
N GLU A 97 3.98 -17.28 4.23
CA GLU A 97 4.03 -17.31 5.69
C GLU A 97 5.45 -17.08 6.19
N GLU A 98 6.44 -17.77 5.65
CA GLU A 98 7.86 -17.56 5.96
C GLU A 98 8.29 -16.12 5.70
N ARG A 99 7.88 -15.55 4.55
CA ARG A 99 8.18 -14.15 4.21
C ARG A 99 7.53 -13.17 5.19
N LYS A 100 6.31 -13.45 5.66
CA LYS A 100 5.64 -12.63 6.66
C LYS A 100 6.34 -12.72 8.02
N ALA A 101 6.73 -13.91 8.44
CA ALA A 101 7.47 -14.13 9.69
C ALA A 101 8.82 -13.40 9.67
N ALA A 102 9.60 -13.52 8.60
CA ALA A 102 10.88 -12.82 8.45
C ALA A 102 10.71 -11.29 8.52
N ARG A 103 9.66 -10.75 7.89
CA ARG A 103 9.35 -9.32 7.95
C ARG A 103 8.93 -8.86 9.35
N ALA A 104 8.24 -9.71 10.12
CA ALA A 104 7.86 -9.38 11.49
C ALA A 104 9.10 -9.29 12.38
N ILE A 105 10.02 -10.25 12.27
CA ILE A 105 11.29 -10.26 13.01
C ILE A 105 12.12 -9.00 12.67
N GLU A 106 12.29 -8.68 11.38
CA GLU A 106 13.04 -7.48 10.96
C GLU A 106 12.41 -6.18 11.53
N GLN A 107 11.07 -6.11 11.59
CA GLN A 107 10.37 -4.96 12.15
C GLN A 107 10.57 -4.85 13.66
N GLU A 108 10.56 -5.96 14.38
CA GLU A 108 10.82 -6.00 15.83
C GLU A 108 12.26 -5.58 16.14
N GLU A 109 13.24 -6.13 15.43
CA GLU A 109 14.65 -5.74 15.58
C GLU A 109 14.83 -4.24 15.31
N ARG A 110 14.29 -3.72 14.20
CA ARG A 110 14.35 -2.29 13.89
C ARG A 110 13.63 -1.43 14.95
N ALA A 111 12.56 -1.92 15.55
CA ALA A 111 11.86 -1.21 16.62
C ALA A 111 12.68 -1.19 17.92
N THR A 112 13.32 -2.30 18.28
CA THR A 112 14.19 -2.38 19.47
C THR A 112 15.43 -1.50 19.33
N GLU A 113 16.08 -1.48 18.16
CA GLU A 113 17.20 -0.58 17.89
C GLU A 113 16.80 0.90 18.01
N LYS A 114 15.63 1.26 17.47
CA LYS A 114 15.12 2.63 17.59
C LYS A 114 14.85 3.01 19.05
N LYS A 115 14.33 2.08 19.86
CA LYS A 115 14.13 2.30 21.30
C LYS A 115 15.47 2.50 22.02
N ARG A 116 16.46 1.63 21.79
CA ARG A 116 17.81 1.77 22.36
C ARG A 116 18.46 3.11 22.01
N LYS A 117 18.43 3.50 20.73
CA LYS A 117 18.94 4.80 20.27
C LYS A 117 18.19 6.00 20.86
N ARG A 118 16.94 5.85 21.29
CA ARG A 118 16.18 6.92 21.98
C ARG A 118 16.63 7.04 23.43
N ILE A 119 16.75 5.91 24.13
CA ILE A 119 17.24 5.84 25.51
C ILE A 119 18.64 6.46 25.60
N GLU A 120 19.57 6.04 24.75
CA GLU A 120 20.93 6.58 24.70
C GLU A 120 20.96 8.10 24.47
N LYS A 121 20.06 8.62 23.62
CA LYS A 121 19.94 10.07 23.38
C LYS A 121 19.37 10.82 24.58
N GLU A 122 18.45 10.22 25.33
CA GLU A 122 17.87 10.80 26.54
C GLU A 122 18.90 10.79 27.68
N GLU A 123 19.63 9.70 27.87
CA GLU A 123 20.75 9.61 28.82
C GLU A 123 21.85 10.62 28.48
N ALA A 124 22.23 10.76 27.21
CA ALA A 124 23.22 11.75 26.79
C ALA A 124 22.75 13.20 27.00
N LYS A 125 21.44 13.48 26.91
CA LYS A 125 20.88 14.79 27.24
C LYS A 125 20.92 15.05 28.74
N LEU A 126 20.51 14.08 29.55
CA LEU A 126 20.56 14.17 31.01
C LEU A 126 21.98 14.36 31.53
N ALA A 127 22.97 13.63 30.98
CA ALA A 127 24.37 13.82 31.32
C ALA A 127 24.86 15.24 30.99
N ARG A 128 24.49 15.76 29.81
CA ARG A 128 24.83 17.14 29.42
C ARG A 128 24.17 18.19 30.30
N GLU A 129 22.96 17.95 30.79
CA GLU A 129 22.26 18.84 31.73
C GLU A 129 22.94 18.81 33.09
N ALA A 130 23.23 17.61 33.63
CA ALA A 130 24.00 17.47 34.86
C ALA A 130 25.36 18.18 34.78
N ASP A 131 26.11 18.01 33.68
CA ASP A 131 27.39 18.70 33.47
C ASP A 131 27.26 20.24 33.44
N LYS A 132 26.16 20.75 32.88
CA LYS A 132 25.87 22.20 32.90
C LYS A 132 25.58 22.67 34.31
N ASP A 133 24.78 21.92 35.06
CA ASP A 133 24.43 22.24 36.44
C ASP A 133 25.68 22.22 37.34
N PHE A 134 26.55 21.22 37.21
CA PHE A 134 27.85 21.18 37.91
C PHE A 134 28.73 22.39 37.56
N LYS A 135 28.83 22.77 36.29
CA LYS A 135 29.58 23.96 35.86
C LYS A 135 28.96 25.26 36.40
N ASN A 136 27.64 25.35 36.46
CA ASN A 136 26.94 26.54 36.97
C ASN A 136 27.13 26.69 38.49
N VAL A 137 27.02 25.59 39.25
CA VAL A 137 27.29 25.57 40.69
C VAL A 137 28.75 25.94 40.98
N SER A 138 29.70 25.37 40.24
CA SER A 138 31.12 25.74 40.33
C SER A 138 31.36 27.24 40.07
N LYS A 139 30.73 27.80 39.03
CA LYS A 139 30.84 29.23 38.71
C LYS A 139 30.19 30.13 39.78
N GLN A 140 29.07 29.71 40.38
CA GLN A 140 28.44 30.44 41.49
C GLN A 140 29.30 30.41 42.75
N ALA A 141 29.91 29.28 43.10
CA ALA A 141 30.84 29.16 44.23
C ALA A 141 32.10 30.04 44.03
N ASN A 142 32.60 30.13 42.80
CA ASN A 142 33.72 31.02 42.48
C ASN A 142 33.34 32.51 42.50
N LYS A 143 32.08 32.87 42.17
CA LYS A 143 31.57 34.25 42.28
C LYS A 143 31.31 34.68 43.73
N SER A 144 30.83 33.78 44.61
CA SER A 144 30.69 34.09 46.03
C SER A 144 32.04 34.21 46.73
N GLY A 145 33.06 33.44 46.30
CA GLY A 145 34.44 33.61 46.73
C GLY A 145 35.06 34.95 46.28
N ARG A 146 34.73 35.43 45.07
CA ARG A 146 35.18 36.76 44.58
C ARG A 146 34.50 37.94 45.26
N LYS A 147 33.23 37.82 45.66
CA LYS A 147 32.53 38.88 46.42
C LYS A 147 33.13 39.16 47.82
N ILE A 148 33.91 38.23 48.38
CA ILE A 148 34.64 38.45 49.64
C ILE A 148 35.95 39.21 49.37
N ILE A 149 36.49 39.19 48.15
CA ILE A 149 37.76 39.84 47.78
C ILE A 149 37.52 41.19 47.09
N GLU A 150 36.44 41.36 46.32
CA GLU A 150 36.11 42.61 45.60
C GLU A 150 35.56 43.74 46.50
N ALA A 151 35.26 43.49 47.79
CA ALA A 151 34.86 44.55 48.71
C ALA A 151 36.04 45.37 49.29
N ILE A 152 37.29 45.09 48.89
CA ILE A 152 38.49 45.74 49.45
C ILE A 152 39.19 46.70 48.47
N VAL A 153 38.87 46.71 47.16
CA VAL A 153 39.56 47.62 46.22
C VAL A 153 38.55 48.20 45.23
N THR A 154 37.93 49.31 45.65
CA THR A 154 37.36 50.29 44.72
C THR A 154 38.46 51.26 44.28
N ASP A 155 38.31 51.71 43.03
CA ASP A 155 38.83 52.93 42.41
C ASP A 155 39.87 52.67 41.32
N SER A 156 39.45 52.90 40.06
CA SER A 156 40.14 53.70 39.03
C SER A 156 39.57 53.37 37.63
N ASP A 157 38.88 54.36 37.06
CA ASP A 157 39.04 54.94 35.72
C ASP A 157 38.87 54.12 34.42
N GLU A 158 37.92 54.65 33.64
CA GLU A 158 38.02 55.11 32.23
C GLU A 158 38.37 54.13 31.08
N GLU A 159 37.33 53.98 30.23
CA GLU A 159 37.34 54.28 28.78
C GLU A 159 37.73 53.19 27.75
N ILE A 160 37.05 53.31 26.59
CA ILE A 160 37.38 52.90 25.21
C ILE A 160 36.77 51.60 24.63
N GLU A 161 35.81 51.85 23.73
CA GLU A 161 35.52 51.31 22.39
C GLU A 161 35.73 49.83 22.01
N GLY A 162 34.75 49.30 21.26
CA GLY A 162 35.04 48.73 19.94
C GLY A 162 34.60 47.29 19.64
N ALA A 163 33.65 47.17 18.69
CA ALA A 163 33.44 46.09 17.70
C ALA A 163 33.21 44.66 18.22
N SER A 164 32.10 43.98 17.93
CA SER A 164 31.58 43.49 16.64
C SER A 164 30.44 42.51 17.00
N VAL A 165 29.45 42.19 16.18
CA VAL A 165 29.47 41.08 15.21
C VAL A 165 28.15 41.12 14.45
N ASP A 166 28.25 40.91 13.14
CA ASP A 166 27.18 40.86 12.15
C ASP A 166 25.96 40.03 12.56
N GLU A 167 24.81 40.64 12.35
CA GLU A 167 23.49 40.04 12.46
C GLU A 167 23.25 39.13 11.24
N VAL A 168 23.47 37.81 11.42
CA VAL A 168 23.08 36.81 10.41
C VAL A 168 21.56 36.62 10.49
N VAL A 169 20.85 37.32 9.60
CA VAL A 169 19.42 37.14 9.35
C VAL A 169 19.18 35.72 8.83
N GLU A 170 18.68 34.83 9.69
CA GLU A 170 18.33 33.47 9.30
C GLU A 170 17.00 33.46 8.53
N ALA A 171 17.07 33.26 7.21
CA ALA A 171 15.90 33.14 6.36
C ALA A 171 15.04 31.93 6.76
N THR A 172 13.74 32.16 6.98
CA THR A 172 12.78 31.13 7.40
C THR A 172 12.72 29.95 6.41
N PRO A 173 12.68 28.69 6.89
CA PRO A 173 12.68 27.52 6.00
C PRO A 173 11.36 27.39 5.23
N ALA A 174 11.47 27.23 3.91
CA ALA A 174 10.33 26.94 3.06
C ALA A 174 9.69 25.58 3.42
N HIS A 175 8.37 25.58 3.52
CA HIS A 175 7.57 24.38 3.80
C HIS A 175 6.91 23.88 2.51
N SER A 176 6.89 22.57 2.31
CA SER A 176 6.11 21.94 1.23
C SER A 176 4.62 22.22 1.41
N ARG A 177 3.81 22.12 0.33
CA ARG A 177 2.34 22.16 0.39
C ARG A 177 1.73 21.16 1.39
N ARG A 178 2.48 20.14 1.81
CA ARG A 178 2.10 19.16 2.84
C ARG A 178 2.77 19.41 4.21
N GLY A 179 3.27 20.61 4.47
CA GLY A 179 3.81 21.03 5.77
C GLY A 179 5.18 20.46 6.15
N ARG A 180 5.88 19.78 5.23
CA ARG A 180 7.22 19.24 5.50
C ARG A 180 8.28 20.33 5.35
N LYS A 181 9.16 20.47 6.35
CA LYS A 181 10.33 21.35 6.32
C LYS A 181 11.33 20.87 5.27
N ILE A 182 11.59 21.70 4.26
CA ILE A 182 12.56 21.39 3.21
C ILE A 182 13.92 21.95 3.67
N VAL A 183 14.85 21.05 3.97
CA VAL A 183 16.24 21.44 4.30
C VAL A 183 17.09 21.22 3.04
N LEU A 184 17.44 22.32 2.38
CA LEU A 184 18.37 22.28 1.25
C LEU A 184 19.80 22.08 1.74
N LEU A 185 20.52 21.19 1.06
CA LEU A 185 21.95 20.92 1.28
C LEU A 185 22.78 22.18 1.00
N GLN A 186 23.87 22.36 1.76
CA GLN A 186 24.69 23.58 1.74
C GLN A 186 25.19 23.96 0.33
N ARG A 187 25.49 22.99 -0.53
CA ARG A 187 25.92 23.21 -1.91
C ARG A 187 24.90 23.93 -2.82
N TYR A 188 23.65 24.04 -2.39
CA TYR A 188 22.57 24.70 -3.14
C TYR A 188 22.01 25.95 -2.45
N ARG A 189 22.59 26.36 -1.32
CA ARG A 189 22.28 27.66 -0.71
C ARG A 189 23.17 28.71 -1.40
N LYS A 190 22.56 29.59 -2.18
CA LYS A 190 23.24 30.75 -2.77
C LYS A 190 23.37 31.86 -1.73
#